data_AF-A0A7S1LNS3-F1
#
_entry.id   AF-A0A7S1LNS3-F1
#
_cell.length_a   1.000
_cell.length_b   1.000
_cell.length_c   1.000
_cell.angle_alpha   90.00
_cell.angle_beta   90.00
_cell.angle_gamma   90.00
#
_symmetry.space_group_name_H-M   'P 1'
#
loop_
_entity.id
_entity.type
_entity.pdbx_description
1 polymer ?
#
loop_
_entity_poly.entity_id
_entity_poly.type
_entity_poly.pdbx_seq_one_letter_code
_entity_poly.pdbx_strand_id
1 'polypeptide(L)'
;TEAMAATLMRGDEWLRVPKVPGLNLVGRPAYGELRILDPETKAVLPPGTMGEIWMRHHERRITYYYRGAESQANEAGWETVGDMGMLDENGYIHLGDRKKDMVLVGGTNVYP
;
A
#
# COMPACT_ATOMS: atom_id res chain seq x y z
N THR A 1 -8.08 18.41 -7.65
CA THR A 1 -8.07 16.95 -7.48
C THR A 1 -7.12 16.62 -6.37
N GLU A 2 -7.58 15.99 -5.29
CA GLU A 2 -6.76 15.59 -4.15
C GLU A 2 -6.29 14.14 -4.39
N ALA A 3 -4.99 13.89 -4.30
CA ALA A 3 -4.41 12.55 -4.45
C ALA A 3 -3.13 12.46 -3.62
N MET A 4 -2.97 11.39 -2.84
CA MET A 4 -1.76 11.18 -2.02
C MET A 4 -0.62 10.58 -2.84
N ALA A 5 -0.96 9.55 -3.61
CA ALA A 5 -0.08 8.83 -4.50
C ALA A 5 -0.94 8.24 -5.63
N ALA A 6 -0.30 7.90 -6.75
CA ALA A 6 -0.92 7.16 -7.83
C ALA A 6 0.05 6.11 -8.33
N THR A 7 -0.46 4.91 -8.63
CA THR A 7 0.31 3.84 -9.25
C THR A 7 -0.08 3.72 -10.71
N LEU A 8 0.90 3.44 -11.57
CA LEU A 8 0.67 3.22 -12.99
C LEU A 8 1.39 1.95 -13.44
N MET A 9 0.82 1.33 -14.46
CA MET A 9 1.37 0.16 -15.11
C MET A 9 0.91 0.13 -16.54
N ARG A 10 1.82 -0.21 -17.45
CA ARG A 10 1.46 -0.44 -18.84
C ARG A 10 0.88 -1.83 -19.03
N GLY A 11 0.05 -2.00 -20.06
CA GLY A 11 -0.56 -3.30 -20.37
C GLY A 11 0.46 -4.41 -20.64
N ASP A 12 1.59 -4.09 -21.28
CA ASP A 12 2.67 -5.05 -21.52
C ASP A 12 3.42 -5.46 -20.25
N GLU A 13 3.54 -4.56 -19.28
CA GLU A 13 4.07 -4.88 -17.95
C GLU A 13 3.12 -5.79 -17.19
N TRP A 14 1.82 -5.46 -17.17
CA TRP A 14 0.80 -6.27 -16.49
C TRP A 14 0.81 -7.73 -16.97
N LEU A 15 1.08 -7.98 -18.25
CA LEU A 15 1.20 -9.35 -18.78
C LEU A 15 2.46 -10.09 -18.28
N ARG A 16 3.56 -9.38 -18.05
CA ARG A 16 4.89 -9.97 -17.79
C ARG A 16 5.26 -10.08 -16.33
N VAL A 17 4.83 -9.13 -15.49
CA VAL A 17 5.14 -9.12 -14.06
C VAL A 17 4.50 -10.37 -13.42
N PRO A 18 5.23 -11.18 -12.62
CA PRO A 18 4.64 -12.33 -11.94
C PRO A 18 3.47 -11.93 -11.04
N LYS A 19 2.41 -12.75 -11.02
CA LYS A 19 1.21 -12.50 -10.20
C LYS A 19 1.39 -13.26 -8.91
N VAL A 20 1.03 -12.64 -7.80
CA VAL A 20 1.03 -13.30 -6.50
C VAL A 20 -0.40 -13.77 -6.22
N PRO A 21 -0.64 -15.08 -6.01
CA PRO A 21 -1.98 -15.57 -5.71
C PRO A 21 -2.60 -14.84 -4.52
N GLY A 22 -3.86 -14.43 -4.67
CA GLY A 22 -4.59 -13.66 -3.65
C GLY A 22 -4.27 -12.17 -3.59
N LEU A 23 -3.36 -11.65 -4.44
CA LEU A 23 -3.05 -10.22 -4.52
C LEU A 23 -3.31 -9.66 -5.92
N ASN A 24 -3.64 -8.37 -5.96
CA ASN A 24 -3.89 -7.62 -7.18
C ASN A 24 -2.66 -6.77 -7.53
N LEU A 25 -2.08 -7.00 -8.71
CA LEU A 25 -0.99 -6.18 -9.22
C LEU A 25 -1.52 -4.81 -9.66
N VAL A 26 -1.06 -3.73 -9.03
CA VAL A 26 -1.54 -2.35 -9.27
C VAL A 26 -0.48 -1.39 -9.83
N GLY A 27 0.70 -1.90 -10.18
CA GLY A 27 1.74 -1.11 -10.83
C GLY A 27 2.76 -0.51 -9.87
N ARG A 28 3.47 0.51 -10.34
CA ARG A 28 4.51 1.21 -9.58
C ARG A 28 4.06 2.63 -9.22
N PRO A 29 4.59 3.22 -8.13
CA PRO A 29 4.38 4.64 -7.84
C PRO A 29 4.77 5.51 -9.03
N ALA A 30 3.82 6.29 -9.54
CA ALA A 30 4.02 7.29 -10.59
C ALA A 30 3.84 8.73 -10.07
N TYR A 31 3.13 8.87 -8.96
CA TYR A 31 2.97 10.11 -8.22
C TYR A 31 3.00 9.81 -6.73
N GLY A 32 3.63 10.71 -5.95
CA GLY A 32 3.83 10.50 -4.52
C GLY A 32 4.87 9.42 -4.20
N GLU A 33 5.03 9.15 -2.92
CA GLU A 33 5.90 8.11 -2.36
C GLU A 33 5.05 7.02 -1.70
N LEU A 34 5.55 5.78 -1.72
CA LEU A 34 4.90 4.62 -1.13
C LEU A 34 5.90 3.80 -0.31
N ARG A 35 5.45 3.30 0.85
CA ARG A 35 6.21 2.38 1.70
C ARG A 35 5.27 1.33 2.29
N ILE A 36 5.83 0.16 2.56
CA ILE A 36 5.15 -0.92 3.27
C ILE A 36 5.65 -0.91 4.70
N LEU A 37 4.75 -0.71 5.66
CA LEU A 37 5.09 -0.66 7.07
C LEU A 37 4.44 -1.83 7.80
N ASP A 38 5.13 -2.33 8.81
CA ASP A 38 4.56 -3.26 9.76
C ASP A 38 3.38 -2.58 10.50
N PRO A 39 2.19 -3.22 10.53
CA PRO A 39 0.99 -2.58 11.07
C PRO A 39 1.07 -2.31 12.58
N GLU A 40 1.90 -3.05 13.32
CA GLU A 40 2.05 -2.96 14.77
C GLU A 40 3.23 -2.07 15.16
N THR A 41 4.41 -2.38 14.62
CA THR A 41 5.67 -1.72 14.99
C THR A 41 5.94 -0.45 14.19
N LYS A 42 5.22 -0.24 13.08
CA LYS A 42 5.44 0.85 12.10
C LYS A 42 6.83 0.85 11.47
N ALA A 43 7.58 -0.25 11.57
CA ALA A 43 8.87 -0.42 10.91
C ALA A 43 8.68 -0.58 9.38
N VAL A 44 9.61 -0.07 8.58
CA VAL A 44 9.61 -0.29 7.12
C VAL A 44 9.95 -1.74 6.83
N LEU A 45 9.14 -2.39 6.00
CA LEU A 45 9.31 -3.80 5.62
C LEU A 45 10.08 -3.94 4.30
N PRO A 46 10.88 -5.01 4.15
CA PRO A 46 11.60 -5.30 2.91
C PRO A 46 10.63 -5.78 1.81
N PRO A 47 11.06 -5.72 0.52
CA PRO A 47 10.29 -6.28 -0.59
C PRO A 47 9.88 -7.74 -0.35
N GLY A 48 8.70 -8.11 -0.86
CA GLY A 48 8.10 -9.44 -0.68
C GLY A 48 7.39 -9.64 0.66
N THR A 49 7.48 -8.68 1.59
CA THR A 49 6.80 -8.77 2.89
C THR A 49 5.48 -8.01 2.88
N MET A 50 4.41 -8.66 3.33
CA MET A 50 3.11 -8.03 3.50
C MET A 50 3.14 -7.01 4.65
N GLY A 51 2.58 -5.83 4.41
CA GLY A 51 2.33 -4.84 5.45
C GLY A 51 1.26 -3.84 5.06
N GLU A 52 1.09 -2.83 5.89
CA GLU A 52 0.18 -1.71 5.63
C GLU A 52 0.80 -0.75 4.62
N ILE A 53 0.01 -0.33 3.63
CA ILE A 53 0.45 0.61 2.60
C ILE A 53 0.37 2.03 3.14
N TRP A 54 1.52 2.71 3.19
CA TRP A 54 1.62 4.12 3.55
C TRP A 54 2.03 4.95 2.34
N MET A 55 1.35 6.06 2.16
CA MET A 55 1.50 6.98 1.03
C MET A 55 1.90 8.35 1.54
N ARG A 56 2.66 9.08 0.72
CA ARG A 56 2.99 10.48 0.99
C ARG A 56 3.00 11.29 -0.30
N HIS A 57 2.34 12.45 -0.25
CA HIS A 57 2.36 13.41 -1.34
C HIS A 57 3.77 13.93 -1.62
N HIS A 58 4.13 14.21 -2.89
CA HIS A 58 5.49 14.66 -3.25
C HIS A 58 5.91 15.96 -2.55
N GLU A 59 4.97 16.91 -2.43
CA GLU A 59 5.15 18.15 -1.68
C GLU A 59 5.11 17.99 -0.15
N ARG A 60 4.95 16.76 0.37
CA ARG A 60 4.89 16.45 1.82
C ARG A 60 3.86 17.28 2.59
N ARG A 61 2.75 17.60 1.92
CA ARG A 61 1.60 18.29 2.50
C ARG A 61 0.35 17.43 2.38
N ILE A 62 -0.48 17.45 3.40
CA ILE A 62 -1.83 16.89 3.33
C ILE A 62 -2.71 17.96 2.69
N THR A 63 -3.32 17.66 1.54
CA THR A 63 -4.14 18.61 0.79
C THR A 63 -5.64 18.51 1.14
N TYR A 64 -6.00 17.68 2.11
CA TYR A 64 -7.37 17.30 2.43
C TYR A 64 -7.53 17.00 3.93
N TYR A 65 -8.76 16.77 4.38
CA TYR A 65 -9.05 16.37 5.77
C TYR A 65 -10.21 15.39 5.83
N TYR A 66 -10.20 14.51 6.83
CA TYR A 66 -11.26 13.54 7.04
C TYR A 66 -12.44 14.19 7.77
N ARG A 67 -13.66 13.89 7.33
CA ARG A 67 -14.88 14.25 8.05
C ARG A 67 -15.40 13.03 8.80
N GLY A 68 -15.41 13.09 10.13
CA GLY A 68 -15.99 12.04 10.97
C GLY A 68 -15.12 10.79 11.17
N ALA A 69 -13.87 10.80 10.68
CA ALA A 69 -12.88 9.77 10.96
C ALA A 69 -11.54 10.44 11.30
N GLU A 70 -10.72 9.77 12.10
CA GLU A 70 -9.34 10.20 12.32
C GLU A 70 -8.48 9.79 11.12
N SER A 71 -7.73 10.75 10.59
CA SER A 71 -6.68 10.48 9.62
C SER A 71 -5.59 9.63 10.28
N GLN A 72 -5.16 8.57 9.61
CA GLN A 72 -3.98 7.80 10.03
C GLN A 72 -2.73 8.39 9.38
N ALA A 73 -2.41 9.63 9.74
CA ALA A 73 -1.22 10.33 9.30
C ALA A 73 -0.18 10.42 10.42
N ASN A 74 1.10 10.48 10.06
CA ASN A 74 2.20 10.76 10.98
C ASN A 74 2.82 12.15 10.72
N GLU A 75 3.64 12.63 11.67
CA GLU A 75 4.30 13.94 11.59
C GLU A 75 5.23 14.10 10.37
N ALA A 76 5.69 12.98 9.79
CA ALA A 76 6.53 12.97 8.60
C ALA A 76 5.73 13.06 7.27
N GLY A 77 4.41 13.28 7.37
CA GLY A 77 3.49 13.47 6.26
C GLY A 77 3.10 12.17 5.54
N TRP A 78 3.41 11.01 6.12
CA TRP A 78 2.90 9.73 5.63
C TRP A 78 1.51 9.48 6.17
N GLU A 79 0.69 8.84 5.37
CA GLU A 79 -0.66 8.48 5.75
C GLU A 79 -1.10 7.17 5.09
N THR A 80 -2.03 6.47 5.73
CA THR A 80 -2.61 5.24 5.22
C THR A 80 -4.15 5.29 5.25
N VAL A 81 -4.75 4.56 4.33
CA VAL A 81 -6.19 4.28 4.30
C VAL A 81 -6.54 2.88 4.85
N GLY A 82 -5.54 2.14 5.36
CA GLY A 82 -5.70 0.81 5.95
C GLY A 82 -5.67 -0.36 4.97
N ASP A 83 -5.21 -0.11 3.73
CA ASP A 83 -5.01 -1.15 2.73
C ASP A 83 -3.71 -1.93 3.02
N MET A 84 -3.74 -3.24 2.82
CA MET A 84 -2.58 -4.11 2.97
C MET A 84 -1.97 -4.41 1.60
N GLY A 85 -0.65 -4.59 1.56
CA GLY A 85 0.02 -5.01 0.34
C GLY A 85 1.51 -5.22 0.54
N MET A 86 2.19 -5.47 -0.55
CA MET A 86 3.64 -5.58 -0.58
C MET A 86 4.22 -4.93 -1.83
N LEU A 87 5.50 -4.56 -1.74
CA LEU A 87 6.32 -4.24 -2.90
C LEU A 87 7.10 -5.49 -3.30
N ASP A 88 7.16 -5.82 -4.58
CA ASP A 88 8.13 -6.80 -5.06
C ASP A 88 9.52 -6.18 -5.24
N GLU A 89 10.52 -7.01 -5.54
CA GLU A 89 11.91 -6.55 -5.75
C GLU A 89 12.06 -5.56 -6.90
N ASN A 90 11.10 -5.56 -7.82
CA ASN A 90 11.04 -4.66 -8.96
C ASN A 90 10.20 -3.41 -8.65
N GLY A 91 9.74 -3.22 -7.41
CA GLY A 91 8.96 -2.06 -6.98
C GLY A 91 7.50 -2.04 -7.47
N TYR A 92 6.98 -3.15 -8.00
CA TYR A 92 5.54 -3.24 -8.26
C TYR A 92 4.78 -3.52 -6.96
N ILE A 93 3.63 -2.88 -6.84
CA ILE A 93 2.73 -3.02 -5.70
C ILE A 93 1.74 -4.14 -5.99
N HIS A 94 1.68 -5.08 -5.06
CA HIS A 94 0.69 -6.13 -5.00
C HIS A 94 -0.25 -5.80 -3.83
N LEU A 95 -1.47 -5.39 -4.18
CA LEU A 95 -2.51 -4.97 -3.25
C LEU A 95 -3.25 -6.21 -2.73
N GLY A 96 -3.26 -6.38 -1.41
CA GLY A 96 -4.14 -7.31 -0.72
C GLY A 96 -5.44 -6.62 -0.32
N ASP A 97 -6.33 -7.37 0.33
CA ASP A 97 -7.54 -6.80 0.90
C ASP A 97 -7.23 -5.92 2.14
N ARG A 98 -8.24 -5.24 2.67
CA ARG A 98 -8.08 -4.34 3.81
C ARG A 98 -7.70 -5.08 5.09
N LYS A 99 -6.97 -4.39 5.95
CA LYS A 99 -6.60 -4.88 7.29
C LYS A 99 -7.80 -5.37 8.12
N LYS A 100 -8.98 -4.78 7.93
CA LYS A 100 -10.23 -5.16 8.62
C LYS A 100 -10.89 -6.42 8.07
N ASP A 101 -10.58 -6.79 6.83
CA ASP A 101 -11.15 -7.95 6.14
C ASP A 101 -10.20 -9.17 6.20
N MET A 102 -9.02 -9.00 6.82
CA MET A 102 -8.06 -10.08 7.06
C MET A 102 -8.58 -11.06 8.12
N VAL A 103 -8.88 -12.30 7.69
CA VAL A 103 -9.19 -13.42 8.60
C VAL A 103 -7.92 -14.23 8.85
N LEU A 104 -7.48 -14.32 10.10
CA LEU A 104 -6.38 -15.21 10.50
C LEU A 104 -6.86 -16.66 10.47
N VAL A 105 -6.29 -17.49 9.58
CA VAL A 105 -6.52 -18.94 9.60
C VAL A 105 -5.19 -19.63 9.88
N GLY A 106 -5.07 -20.25 11.06
CA GLY A 106 -3.93 -21.11 11.41
C GLY A 106 -2.56 -20.43 11.43
N GLY A 107 -2.49 -19.11 11.65
CA GLY A 107 -1.23 -18.36 11.69
C GLY A 107 -0.69 -17.94 10.31
N THR A 108 -1.48 -18.09 9.24
CA THR A 108 -1.17 -17.56 7.91
C THR A 108 -2.21 -16.51 7.52
N ASN A 109 -1.75 -15.41 6.93
CA ASN A 109 -2.63 -14.38 6.38
C ASN A 109 -3.25 -14.92 5.08
N VAL A 110 -4.55 -15.17 5.09
CA VAL A 110 -5.31 -15.58 3.90
C VAL A 110 -6.10 -14.38 3.41
N TYR A 111 -5.87 -14.02 2.14
CA TYR A 111 -6.63 -13.01 1.42
C TYR A 111 -7.82 -13.72 0.73
N PRO A 112 -9.06 -13.20 0.85
CA PRO A 112 -10.21 -13.76 0.13
C PRO A 112 -10.11 -13.61 -1.39
#